data_AF-A0A2D6AL56-F1
#
_entry.id   AF-A0A2D6AL56-F1
#
_cell.length_a   1.000
_cell.length_b   1.000
_cell.length_c   1.000
_cell.angle_alpha   90.00
_cell.angle_beta   90.00
_cell.angle_gamma   90.00
#
_symmetry.space_group_name_H-M   'P 1'
#
loop_
_entity.id
_entity.type
_entity.pdbx_description
1 polymer ?
#
loop_
_entity_poly.entity_id
_entity_poly.type
_entity_poly.pdbx_seq_one_letter_code
_entity_poly.pdbx_strand_id
1 'polypeptide(L)'
;MEIKDISRITPSMGEVENPETTEITEDNLISVGKAKLEALETSISEVEELIEEREGLSEEVFKDGEKTKREISNFILANEKAENSLEKQDALIGLRQKQIDVTELQLNERVACWKDVAVLKKELRDKEQEFTERKERQKAISEILE
;
A
#
# COMPACT_ATOMS: atom_id res chain seq x y z
N MET A 1 -61.14 -24.30 34.68
CA MET A 1 -59.89 -23.53 34.49
C MET A 1 -58.91 -24.13 35.49
N GLU A 2 -58.21 -25.18 35.06
CA GLU A 2 -57.33 -25.98 35.92
C GLU A 2 -55.88 -25.53 35.69
N ILE A 3 -55.24 -25.05 36.75
CA ILE A 3 -53.84 -24.64 36.74
C ILE A 3 -53.01 -25.92 36.81
N LYS A 4 -52.32 -26.25 35.70
CA LYS A 4 -51.37 -27.37 35.69
C LYS A 4 -50.10 -26.97 36.44
N ASP A 5 -49.77 -27.80 37.41
CA ASP A 5 -48.59 -27.80 38.26
C ASP A 5 -47.29 -27.84 37.43
N ILE A 6 -46.40 -26.85 37.63
CA ILE A 6 -45.16 -26.66 36.85
C ILE A 6 -43.94 -27.25 37.57
N SER A 7 -44.14 -28.14 38.54
CA SER A 7 -43.09 -28.70 39.40
C SER A 7 -42.17 -29.74 38.73
N ARG A 8 -42.15 -29.86 37.39
CA ARG A 8 -41.31 -30.82 36.66
C ARG A 8 -40.59 -30.24 35.43
N ILE A 9 -39.98 -29.07 35.58
CA ILE A 9 -38.95 -28.62 34.65
C ILE A 9 -37.63 -28.59 35.43
N THR A 10 -37.04 -29.76 35.61
CA THR A 10 -35.60 -29.84 35.83
C THR A 10 -34.92 -29.22 34.62
N PRO A 11 -33.97 -28.28 34.78
CA PRO A 11 -33.11 -27.92 33.66
C PRO A 11 -32.37 -29.20 33.29
N SER A 12 -32.70 -29.75 32.13
CA SER A 12 -31.76 -30.60 31.42
C SER A 12 -30.52 -29.74 31.26
N MET A 13 -29.50 -29.99 32.08
CA MET A 13 -28.14 -29.62 31.73
C MET A 13 -27.84 -30.41 30.47
N GLY A 14 -28.24 -29.85 29.33
CA GLY A 14 -27.67 -30.24 28.06
C GLY A 14 -26.18 -30.18 28.26
N GLU A 15 -25.52 -31.29 27.95
CA GLU A 15 -24.07 -31.39 27.93
C GLU A 15 -23.56 -30.17 27.19
N VAL A 16 -23.00 -29.23 27.96
CA VAL A 16 -22.14 -28.22 27.38
C VAL A 16 -20.93 -29.04 26.99
N GLU A 17 -20.90 -29.48 25.73
CA GLU A 17 -19.67 -29.96 25.11
C GLU A 17 -18.63 -28.89 25.41
N ASN A 18 -17.72 -29.21 26.34
CA ASN A 18 -16.53 -28.41 26.54
C ASN A 18 -15.91 -28.29 25.14
N PRO A 19 -15.58 -27.07 24.66
CA PRO A 19 -14.87 -26.95 23.40
C PRO A 19 -13.65 -27.85 23.51
N GLU A 20 -13.54 -28.82 22.60
CA GLU A 20 -12.40 -29.72 22.53
C GLU A 20 -11.15 -28.84 22.66
N THR A 21 -10.45 -28.96 23.79
CA THR A 21 -9.17 -28.30 23.98
C THR A 21 -8.25 -28.90 22.94
N THR A 22 -8.12 -28.23 21.80
CA THR A 22 -7.11 -28.53 20.79
C THR A 22 -5.79 -28.62 21.53
N GLU A 23 -5.23 -29.83 21.67
CA GLU A 23 -3.93 -29.99 22.30
C GLU A 23 -2.92 -29.15 21.52
N ILE A 24 -2.28 -28.22 22.23
CA ILE A 24 -1.16 -27.46 21.68
C ILE A 24 0.00 -28.44 21.61
N THR A 25 0.11 -29.13 20.48
CA THR A 25 1.29 -29.92 20.16
C THR A 25 2.40 -29.00 19.68
N GLU A 26 3.63 -29.43 19.90
CA GLU A 26 4.84 -28.73 19.47
C GLU A 26 4.82 -28.43 17.96
N ASP A 27 4.40 -29.42 17.16
CA ASP A 27 4.23 -29.31 15.71
C ASP A 27 3.21 -28.23 15.31
N ASN A 28 2.10 -28.11 16.04
CA ASN A 28 1.09 -27.07 15.80
C ASN A 28 1.62 -25.66 16.13
N LEU A 29 2.45 -25.53 17.17
CA LEU A 29 3.05 -24.24 17.54
C LEU A 29 4.11 -23.80 16.51
N ILE A 30 4.99 -24.72 16.09
CA ILE A 30 6.05 -24.45 15.11
C ILE A 30 5.44 -24.09 13.74
N SER A 31 4.42 -24.83 13.29
CA SER A 31 3.76 -24.58 12.00
C SER A 31 3.06 -23.22 11.94
N VAL A 32 2.32 -22.83 12.98
CA VAL A 32 1.71 -21.50 13.06
C VAL A 32 2.77 -20.39 13.11
N GLY A 33 3.89 -20.62 13.79
CA GLY A 33 5.03 -19.70 13.79
C GLY A 33 5.63 -19.48 12.39
N LYS A 34 5.81 -20.56 11.62
CA LYS A 34 6.31 -20.50 10.23
C LYS A 34 5.34 -19.75 9.32
N ALA A 35 4.05 -20.10 9.35
CA ALA A 35 3.04 -19.44 8.53
C ALA A 35 2.95 -17.92 8.80
N LYS A 36 3.10 -17.50 10.06
CA LYS A 36 3.13 -16.07 10.41
C LYS A 36 4.37 -15.34 9.91
N LEU A 37 5.51 -16.02 9.81
CA LEU A 37 6.73 -15.45 9.24
C LEU A 37 6.64 -15.35 7.71
N GLU A 38 6.12 -16.39 7.06
CA GLU A 38 5.88 -16.39 5.60
C GLU A 38 4.92 -15.27 5.19
N ALA A 39 3.84 -15.07 5.95
CA ALA A 39 2.91 -13.97 5.72
C ALA A 39 3.58 -12.59 5.88
N LEU A 40 4.51 -12.46 6.83
CA LEU A 40 5.23 -11.22 7.06
C LEU A 40 6.29 -10.97 5.98
N GLU A 41 6.98 -12.02 5.52
CA GLU A 41 7.90 -11.97 4.38
C GLU A 41 7.16 -11.57 3.10
N THR A 42 5.99 -12.15 2.84
CA THR A 42 5.12 -11.75 1.73
C THR A 42 4.76 -10.27 1.82
N SER A 43 4.36 -9.81 3.01
CA SER A 43 3.99 -8.40 3.20
C SER A 43 5.17 -7.44 3.08
N ILE A 44 6.40 -7.89 3.34
CA ILE A 44 7.63 -7.10 3.07
C ILE A 44 7.81 -6.96 1.56
N SER A 45 7.76 -8.06 0.81
CA SER A 45 7.90 -8.04 -0.64
C SER A 45 6.83 -7.20 -1.34
N GLU A 46 5.57 -7.26 -0.87
CA GLU A 46 4.49 -6.40 -1.38
C GLU A 46 4.81 -4.90 -1.18
N VAL A 47 5.40 -4.51 -0.05
CA VAL A 47 5.78 -3.10 0.20
C VAL A 47 6.92 -2.68 -0.72
N GLU A 48 7.89 -3.55 -0.97
CA GLU A 48 8.98 -3.29 -1.92
C GLU A 48 8.44 -3.09 -3.33
N GLU A 49 7.54 -3.95 -3.80
CA GLU A 49 6.86 -3.81 -5.09
C GLU A 49 6.10 -2.49 -5.18
N LEU A 50 5.34 -2.11 -4.15
CA LEU A 50 4.63 -0.83 -4.11
C LEU A 50 5.56 0.38 -4.20
N ILE A 51 6.77 0.31 -3.61
CA ILE A 51 7.77 1.37 -3.74
C ILE A 51 8.23 1.48 -5.19
N GLU A 52 8.58 0.36 -5.82
CA GLU A 52 9.03 0.33 -7.22
C GLU A 52 7.95 0.84 -8.18
N GLU A 53 6.71 0.36 -8.03
CA GLU A 53 5.56 0.79 -8.82
C GLU A 53 5.30 2.30 -8.67
N ARG A 54 5.38 2.83 -7.43
CA ARG A 54 5.14 4.24 -7.16
C ARG A 54 6.21 5.14 -7.78
N GLU A 55 7.48 4.76 -7.67
CA GLU A 55 8.60 5.46 -8.28
C GLU A 55 8.51 5.41 -9.83
N GLY A 56 8.17 4.23 -10.38
CA GLY A 56 7.94 4.04 -11.81
C GLY A 56 6.80 4.91 -12.36
N LEU A 57 5.65 4.96 -11.68
CA LEU A 57 4.53 5.82 -12.06
C LEU A 57 4.94 7.30 -12.07
N SER A 58 5.74 7.73 -11.09
CA SER A 58 6.25 9.11 -11.07
C SER A 58 7.09 9.40 -12.31
N GLU A 59 8.00 8.47 -12.66
CA GLU A 59 8.83 8.62 -13.86
C GLU A 59 8.01 8.73 -15.15
N GLU A 60 6.93 7.95 -15.29
CA GLU A 60 6.00 8.03 -16.41
C GLU A 60 5.32 9.41 -16.50
N VAL A 61 4.79 9.93 -15.38
CA VAL A 61 4.21 11.27 -15.33
C VAL A 61 5.22 12.34 -15.75
N PHE A 62 6.48 12.20 -15.33
CA PHE A 62 7.54 13.09 -15.76
C PHE A 62 7.80 13.02 -17.27
N LYS A 63 7.89 11.80 -17.84
CA LYS A 63 8.07 11.59 -19.28
C LYS A 63 6.95 12.22 -20.10
N ASP A 64 5.70 12.03 -19.68
CA ASP A 64 4.52 12.59 -20.35
C ASP A 64 4.45 14.12 -20.23
N GLY A 65 4.81 14.67 -19.07
CA GLY A 65 4.95 16.11 -18.87
C GLY A 65 6.01 16.73 -19.80
N GLU A 66 7.18 16.10 -19.95
CA GLU A 66 8.22 16.55 -20.88
C GLU A 66 7.82 16.45 -22.34
N LYS A 67 7.07 15.41 -22.71
CA LYS A 67 6.52 15.26 -24.05
C LYS A 67 5.54 16.39 -24.36
N THR A 68 4.60 16.66 -23.45
CA THR A 68 3.62 17.73 -23.58
C THR A 68 4.29 19.10 -23.71
N LYS A 69 5.29 19.40 -22.86
CA LYS A 69 6.03 20.67 -22.95
C LYS A 69 6.75 20.81 -24.29
N ARG A 70 7.35 19.74 -24.82
CA ARG A 70 7.98 19.73 -26.15
C ARG A 70 6.98 19.99 -27.27
N GLU A 71 5.82 19.35 -27.23
CA GLU A 71 4.75 19.58 -28.22
C GLU A 71 4.27 21.04 -28.20
N ILE A 72 4.05 21.62 -27.02
CA ILE A 72 3.70 23.03 -26.88
C ILE A 72 4.80 23.95 -27.42
N SER A 73 6.07 23.70 -27.07
CA SER A 73 7.20 24.49 -27.57
C SER A 73 7.29 24.44 -29.10
N ASN A 74 7.12 23.25 -29.69
CA ASN A 74 7.14 23.09 -31.15
C ASN A 74 5.99 23.86 -31.80
N PHE A 75 4.79 23.82 -31.21
CA PHE A 75 3.65 24.58 -31.71
C PHE A 75 3.87 26.09 -31.64
N ILE A 76 4.41 26.59 -30.52
CA ILE A 76 4.75 28.01 -30.35
C ILE A 76 5.75 28.44 -31.42
N LEU A 77 6.85 27.70 -31.58
CA LEU A 77 7.91 28.01 -32.56
C LEU A 77 7.41 28.00 -34.00
N ALA A 78 6.53 27.05 -34.35
CA ALA A 78 5.94 26.97 -35.69
C ALA A 78 5.06 28.19 -36.00
N ASN A 79 4.41 28.76 -34.99
CA ASN A 79 3.46 29.86 -35.17
C ASN A 79 4.07 31.24 -34.96
N GLU A 80 5.18 31.39 -34.23
CA GLU A 80 5.82 32.70 -33.99
C GLU A 80 6.20 33.46 -35.28
N LYS A 81 6.44 32.75 -36.39
CA LYS A 81 6.84 33.35 -37.68
C LYS A 81 5.69 33.78 -38.60
N ALA A 82 4.45 33.38 -38.29
CA ALA A 82 3.28 33.76 -39.08
C ALA A 82 2.81 35.20 -38.77
N GLU A 83 1.88 35.77 -39.54
CA GLU A 83 1.30 37.09 -39.26
C GLU A 83 0.85 37.25 -37.80
N ASN A 84 1.09 38.44 -37.24
CA ASN A 84 0.80 38.76 -35.84
C ASN A 84 -0.61 39.35 -35.71
N SER A 85 -1.59 38.49 -35.38
CA SER A 85 -2.87 38.94 -34.84
C SER A 85 -2.84 38.95 -33.31
N LEU A 86 -3.68 39.80 -32.69
CA LEU A 86 -3.81 39.86 -31.23
C LEU A 86 -4.29 38.53 -30.65
N GLU A 87 -5.28 37.91 -31.28
CA GLU A 87 -5.85 36.60 -30.89
C GLU A 87 -4.79 35.49 -30.85
N LYS A 88 -3.85 35.52 -31.80
CA LYS A 88 -2.73 34.59 -31.83
C LYS A 88 -1.75 34.85 -30.69
N GLN A 89 -1.46 36.11 -30.36
CA GLN A 89 -0.60 36.42 -29.22
C GLN A 89 -1.21 35.93 -27.91
N ASP A 90 -2.51 36.14 -27.71
CA ASP A 90 -3.24 35.64 -26.54
C ASP A 90 -3.18 34.10 -26.46
N ALA A 91 -3.37 33.41 -27.58
CA ALA A 91 -3.24 31.95 -27.63
C ALA A 91 -1.82 31.47 -27.28
N LEU A 92 -0.77 32.13 -27.77
CA LEU A 92 0.62 31.80 -27.45
C LEU A 92 0.94 32.05 -25.96
N ILE A 93 0.41 33.12 -25.38
CA ILE A 93 0.52 33.37 -23.93
C ILE A 93 -0.18 32.26 -23.14
N GLY A 94 -1.39 31.86 -23.55
CA GLY A 94 -2.11 30.75 -22.95
C GLY A 94 -1.35 29.43 -22.99
N LEU A 95 -0.68 29.14 -24.11
CA LEU A 95 0.17 27.95 -24.24
C LEU A 95 1.40 28.00 -23.33
N ARG A 96 2.06 29.16 -23.20
CA ARG A 96 3.18 29.33 -22.26
C ARG A 96 2.71 29.16 -20.82
N GLN A 97 1.54 29.67 -20.47
CA GLN A 97 0.94 29.43 -19.15
C GLN A 97 0.71 27.94 -18.92
N LYS A 98 0.18 27.20 -19.91
CA LYS A 98 0.01 25.75 -19.80
C LYS A 98 1.32 24.99 -19.60
N GLN A 99 2.44 25.45 -20.16
CA GLN A 99 3.76 24.85 -19.85
C GLN A 99 4.18 25.05 -18.40
N ILE A 100 3.86 26.21 -17.82
CA ILE A 100 4.08 26.49 -16.39
C ILE A 100 3.19 25.57 -15.56
N ASP A 101 1.90 25.46 -15.89
CA ASP A 101 0.95 24.57 -15.20
C ASP A 101 1.44 23.11 -15.21
N VAL A 102 1.95 22.61 -16.35
CA VAL A 102 2.54 21.26 -16.44
C VAL A 102 3.75 21.10 -15.53
N THR A 103 4.60 22.13 -15.45
CA THR A 103 5.78 22.11 -14.58
C THR A 103 5.37 22.10 -13.10
N GLU A 104 4.35 22.86 -12.73
CA GLU A 104 3.78 22.85 -11.38
C GLU A 104 3.22 21.46 -11.02
N LEU A 105 2.50 20.81 -11.94
CA LEU A 105 2.00 19.45 -11.75
C LEU A 105 3.14 18.44 -11.55
N GLN A 106 4.21 18.52 -12.35
CA GLN A 106 5.40 17.69 -12.18
C GLN A 106 6.09 17.91 -10.81
N LEU A 107 6.17 19.16 -10.33
CA LEU A 107 6.72 19.45 -9.01
C LEU A 107 5.85 18.89 -7.88
N ASN A 108 4.53 19.04 -7.99
CA ASN A 108 3.58 18.46 -7.04
C ASN A 108 3.70 16.94 -7.00
N GLU A 109 3.81 16.29 -8.16
CA GLU A 109 4.03 14.85 -8.26
C GLU A 109 5.34 14.41 -7.61
N ARG A 110 6.44 15.16 -7.81
CA ARG A 110 7.72 14.86 -7.13
C ARG A 110 7.59 14.89 -5.60
N VAL A 111 6.92 15.90 -5.07
CA VAL A 111 6.71 16.03 -3.62
C VAL A 111 5.78 14.93 -3.10
N ALA A 112 4.73 14.60 -3.85
CA ALA A 112 3.80 13.53 -3.51
C ALA A 112 4.51 12.17 -3.48
N CYS A 113 5.19 11.80 -4.58
CA CYS A 113 5.96 10.56 -4.68
C CYS A 113 6.98 10.44 -3.55
N TRP A 114 7.71 11.51 -3.22
CA TRP A 114 8.67 11.49 -2.12
C TRP A 114 8.00 11.20 -0.76
N LYS A 115 6.85 11.80 -0.49
CA LYS A 115 6.09 11.56 0.74
C LYS A 115 5.58 10.12 0.80
N ASP A 116 4.99 9.63 -0.28
CA ASP A 116 4.45 8.27 -0.38
C ASP A 116 5.56 7.24 -0.14
N VAL A 117 6.68 7.37 -0.86
CA VAL A 117 7.85 6.49 -0.72
C VAL A 117 8.45 6.57 0.68
N ALA A 118 8.47 7.75 1.31
CA ALA A 118 8.97 7.88 2.68
C ALA A 118 8.08 7.15 3.70
N VAL A 119 6.76 7.15 3.50
CA VAL A 119 5.81 6.37 4.31
C VAL A 119 6.00 4.88 4.10
N LEU A 120 6.06 4.43 2.84
CA LEU A 120 6.29 3.02 2.50
C LEU A 120 7.61 2.50 3.05
N LYS A 121 8.70 3.27 2.93
CA LYS A 121 10.01 2.92 3.49
C LYS A 121 9.99 2.86 5.02
N LYS A 122 9.11 3.63 5.69
CA LYS A 122 8.92 3.51 7.13
C LYS A 122 8.21 2.19 7.47
N GLU A 123 7.11 1.90 6.78
CA GLU A 123 6.39 0.64 6.96
C GLU A 123 7.27 -0.58 6.70
N LEU A 124 8.10 -0.54 5.66
CA LEU A 124 9.08 -1.58 5.34
C LEU A 124 10.02 -1.83 6.52
N ARG A 125 10.65 -0.78 7.06
CA ARG A 125 11.55 -0.91 8.22
C ARG A 125 10.85 -1.48 9.45
N ASP A 126 9.62 -1.05 9.71
CA ASP A 126 8.82 -1.54 10.84
C ASP A 126 8.53 -3.05 10.67
N LYS A 127 8.18 -3.51 9.45
CA LYS A 127 7.95 -4.94 9.15
C LYS A 127 9.22 -5.77 9.17
N GLU A 128 10.34 -5.27 8.63
CA GLU A 128 11.64 -5.95 8.66
C GLU A 128 12.13 -6.16 10.09
N GLN A 129 11.95 -5.15 10.94
CA GLN A 129 12.27 -5.26 12.37
C GLN A 129 11.41 -6.34 13.02
N GLU A 130 10.09 -6.31 12.80
CA GLU A 130 9.18 -7.32 13.34
C GLU A 130 9.55 -8.73 12.86
N PHE A 131 9.91 -8.88 11.58
CA PHE A 131 10.31 -10.16 11.00
C PHE A 131 11.57 -10.70 11.67
N THR A 132 12.57 -9.84 11.87
CA THR A 132 13.81 -10.20 12.55
C THR A 132 13.54 -10.66 13.98
N GLU A 133 12.77 -9.89 14.76
CA GLU A 133 12.43 -10.22 16.14
C GLU A 133 11.61 -11.52 16.26
N ARG A 134 10.69 -11.77 15.31
CA ARG A 134 9.88 -13.00 15.30
C ARG A 134 10.70 -14.22 14.89
N LYS A 135 11.61 -14.05 13.92
CA LYS A 135 12.52 -15.11 13.45
C LYS A 135 13.50 -15.53 14.55
N GLU A 136 14.07 -14.56 15.27
CA GLU A 136 14.91 -14.83 16.43
C GLU A 136 14.15 -15.56 17.55
N ARG A 137 12.92 -15.13 17.85
CA ARG A 137 12.05 -15.82 18.82
C ARG A 137 11.73 -17.25 18.40
N GLN A 138 11.40 -17.49 17.13
CA GLN A 138 11.12 -18.83 16.64
C GLN A 138 12.36 -19.73 16.74
N LYS A 139 13.54 -19.20 16.42
CA LYS A 139 14.80 -19.92 16.57
C LYS A 139 15.05 -20.33 18.02
N ALA A 140 14.91 -19.40 18.97
CA ALA A 140 15.08 -19.69 20.39
C ALA A 140 14.07 -20.73 20.90
N ILE A 141 12.81 -20.67 20.45
CA ILE A 141 11.79 -21.67 20.79
C ILE A 141 12.18 -23.04 20.24
N SER A 142 12.67 -23.10 19.00
CA SER A 142 13.11 -24.37 18.39
C SER A 142 14.29 -24.98 19.14
N GLU A 143 15.26 -24.16 19.58
CA GLU A 143 16.40 -24.60 20.41
C GLU A 143 16.00 -25.09 21.81
N ILE A 144 14.86 -24.65 22.35
CA ILE A 144 14.33 -25.10 23.66
C ILE A 144 13.58 -26.43 23.54
N LEU A 145 12.98 -26.67 22.38
CA LEU A 145 12.12 -27.81 22.11
C LEU A 145 12.90 -29.04 21.55
N GLU A 146 14.09 -28.82 20.97
CA GLU A 146 15.09 -29.87 20.72
C GLU A 146 15.67 -30.48 22.01
#